data_AF-G3MJ37-F1
#
_entry.id   AF-G3MJ37-F1
#
_cell.length_a   1.000
_cell.length_b   1.000
_cell.length_c   1.000
_cell.angle_alpha   90.00
_cell.angle_beta   90.00
_cell.angle_gamma   90.00
#
_symmetry.space_group_name_H-M   'P 1'
#
loop_
_entity.id
_entity.type
_entity.pdbx_description
1 polymer ?
#
loop_
_entity_poly.entity_id
_entity_poly.type
_entity_poly.pdbx_seq_one_letter_code
_entity_poly.pdbx_strand_id
1 'polypeptide(L)'
;YRLNCALLRPVELNGPADTSVKDPCASDIDYTESIKAYLRKMSNNISDAPYEAKEIMGFKISREMMTGLGSLWAYQPYNTFCVNNQTFIETTVFADDPLTLSVNWKSCTGSRGTLGTKVTAEKLRLRFVSKPTPEEPTSIMLYFIAGERLEDARLFTEGVPSGLRQFVDVISVVAMPHIEIFWRRFLREGVPHFLNFQNSI
;
A
#
# COMPACT_ATOMS: atom_id res chain seq x y z
N TYR A 1 26.52 -35.19 -32.97
CA TYR A 1 26.01 -36.32 -33.75
C TYR A 1 24.66 -36.74 -33.20
N ARG A 2 23.61 -36.66 -34.05
CA ARG A 2 22.37 -37.45 -34.03
C ARG A 2 22.72 -38.95 -33.87
N LEU A 3 21.95 -39.91 -33.36
CA LEU A 3 20.50 -40.18 -33.23
C LEU A 3 20.37 -41.39 -32.27
N ASN A 4 19.25 -41.55 -31.56
CA ASN A 4 18.40 -42.74 -31.75
C ASN A 4 17.06 -42.63 -31.02
N CYS A 5 16.01 -42.58 -31.85
CA CYS A 5 14.63 -42.78 -31.51
C CYS A 5 14.36 -44.28 -31.28
N ALA A 6 13.64 -44.62 -30.22
CA ALA A 6 12.96 -45.89 -30.08
C ALA A 6 11.48 -45.63 -29.80
N LEU A 7 10.70 -45.74 -30.88
CA LEU A 7 9.35 -46.31 -30.99
C LEU A 7 8.53 -46.47 -29.69
N LEU A 8 7.49 -45.65 -29.54
CA LEU A 8 6.22 -46.11 -28.96
C LEU A 8 5.06 -45.65 -29.86
N ARG A 9 4.23 -46.62 -30.23
CA ARG A 9 3.05 -46.51 -31.10
C ARG A 9 1.92 -45.69 -30.43
N PRO A 10 0.98 -45.14 -31.21
CA PRO A 10 -0.11 -44.33 -30.68
C PRO A 10 -1.13 -45.23 -29.98
N VAL A 11 -1.53 -44.85 -28.77
CA VAL A 11 -2.76 -45.33 -28.15
C VAL A 11 -3.83 -44.32 -28.51
N GLU A 12 -4.71 -44.69 -29.45
CA GLU A 12 -5.98 -44.01 -29.67
C GLU A 12 -6.86 -44.23 -28.44
N LEU A 13 -6.94 -43.21 -27.57
CA LEU A 13 -7.99 -43.11 -26.58
C LEU A 13 -9.09 -42.20 -27.15
N ASN A 14 -10.08 -42.83 -27.78
CA ASN A 14 -11.40 -42.25 -27.99
C ASN A 14 -12.00 -41.90 -26.61
N GLY A 15 -11.87 -40.65 -26.21
CA GLY A 15 -12.62 -40.04 -25.11
C GLY A 15 -13.36 -38.80 -25.64
N PRO A 16 -14.59 -38.53 -25.20
CA PRO A 16 -15.33 -37.37 -25.67
C PRO A 16 -14.56 -36.09 -25.33
N ALA A 17 -14.44 -35.23 -26.33
CA ALA A 17 -13.84 -33.93 -26.23
C ALA A 17 -14.64 -33.03 -25.26
N ASP A 18 -13.87 -32.26 -24.53
CA ASP A 18 -14.18 -30.89 -24.16
C ASP A 18 -15.20 -30.66 -23.02
N THR A 19 -14.70 -30.77 -21.80
CA THR A 19 -15.03 -29.77 -20.79
C THR A 19 -13.80 -28.90 -20.60
N SER A 20 -13.83 -27.70 -21.17
CA SER A 20 -12.84 -26.65 -20.96
C SER A 20 -12.51 -26.54 -19.47
N VAL A 21 -11.28 -26.88 -19.10
CA VAL A 21 -10.71 -26.38 -17.84
C VAL A 21 -10.57 -24.88 -18.07
N LYS A 22 -11.60 -24.13 -17.64
CA LYS A 22 -11.60 -22.68 -17.69
C LYS A 22 -10.36 -22.24 -16.93
N ASP A 23 -9.42 -21.60 -17.61
CA ASP A 23 -8.20 -21.13 -16.96
C ASP A 23 -8.62 -20.35 -15.70
N PRO A 24 -8.10 -20.71 -14.52
CA PRO A 24 -8.56 -20.17 -13.24
C PRO A 24 -8.20 -18.69 -13.05
N CYS A 25 -7.50 -18.11 -14.02
CA CYS A 25 -7.08 -16.73 -14.05
C CYS A 25 -7.84 -16.00 -15.16
N ALA A 26 -8.63 -15.02 -14.75
CA ALA A 26 -9.54 -14.33 -15.65
C ALA A 26 -8.80 -13.23 -16.44
N SER A 27 -8.31 -13.57 -17.63
CA SER A 27 -7.67 -12.62 -18.55
C SER A 27 -8.64 -11.58 -19.13
N ASP A 28 -9.94 -11.88 -19.14
CA ASP A 28 -10.95 -11.14 -19.91
C ASP A 28 -11.83 -10.22 -19.04
N ILE A 29 -11.55 -10.11 -17.74
CA ILE A 29 -12.31 -9.25 -16.82
C ILE A 29 -11.71 -7.84 -16.78
N ASP A 30 -12.54 -6.83 -17.02
CA ASP A 30 -12.14 -5.44 -16.83
C ASP A 30 -12.28 -5.01 -15.36
N TYR A 31 -11.15 -4.77 -14.71
CA TYR A 31 -11.04 -4.28 -13.33
C TYR A 31 -10.97 -2.75 -13.22
N THR A 32 -11.08 -1.99 -14.32
CA THR A 32 -10.94 -0.53 -14.34
C THR A 32 -11.79 0.14 -13.26
N GLU A 33 -13.10 -0.13 -13.28
CA GLU A 33 -14.03 0.52 -12.37
C GLU A 33 -13.86 0.03 -10.92
N SER A 34 -13.48 -1.23 -10.72
CA SER A 34 -13.16 -1.75 -9.39
C SER A 34 -11.94 -1.03 -8.78
N ILE A 35 -10.88 -0.80 -9.57
CA ILE A 35 -9.69 -0.05 -9.11
C ILE A 35 -10.07 1.39 -8.76
N LYS A 36 -10.80 2.08 -9.64
CA LYS A 36 -11.23 3.46 -9.39
C LYS A 36 -12.14 3.54 -8.16
N ALA A 37 -13.08 2.61 -8.01
CA ALA A 37 -13.96 2.54 -6.86
C ALA A 37 -13.18 2.29 -5.56
N TYR A 38 -12.16 1.43 -5.59
CA TYR A 38 -11.30 1.19 -4.43
C TYR A 38 -10.54 2.46 -4.04
N LEU A 39 -9.90 3.15 -4.99
CA LEU A 39 -9.16 4.38 -4.71
C LEU A 39 -10.06 5.48 -4.14
N ARG A 40 -11.28 5.65 -4.69
CA ARG A 40 -12.25 6.62 -4.16
C ARG A 40 -12.70 6.30 -2.73
N LYS A 41 -12.67 5.03 -2.33
CA LYS A 41 -13.01 4.59 -0.97
C LYS A 41 -11.84 4.73 0.01
N MET A 42 -10.60 4.90 -0.45
CA MET A 42 -9.47 5.10 0.45
C MET A 42 -9.66 6.39 1.23
N SER A 43 -9.74 6.26 2.56
CA SER A 43 -9.85 7.41 3.45
C SER A 43 -8.59 8.28 3.35
N ASN A 44 -8.80 9.59 3.36
CA ASN A 44 -7.72 10.56 3.52
C ASN A 44 -7.09 10.52 4.91
N ASN A 45 -7.77 9.97 5.91
CA ASN A 45 -7.27 9.89 7.28
C ASN A 45 -7.35 8.43 7.74
N ILE A 46 -6.19 7.85 8.02
CA ILE A 46 -6.09 6.51 8.59
C ILE A 46 -5.39 6.62 9.93
N SER A 47 -6.03 6.08 10.98
CA SER A 47 -5.47 6.00 12.32
C SER A 47 -5.32 4.53 12.68
N ASP A 48 -4.30 4.23 13.48
CA ASP A 48 -4.16 2.92 14.10
C ASP A 48 -5.35 2.62 15.04
N ALA A 49 -5.55 1.33 15.30
CA ALA A 49 -6.50 0.84 16.28
C ALA A 49 -6.29 1.52 17.65
N PRO A 50 -7.34 1.66 18.48
CA PRO A 50 -7.20 2.31 19.77
C PRO A 50 -6.21 1.59 20.69
N TYR A 51 -4.99 2.12 20.81
CA TYR A 51 -4.03 1.75 21.84
C TYR A 51 -3.88 2.87 22.88
N GLU A 52 -3.46 2.51 24.10
CA GLU A 52 -3.26 3.48 25.17
C GLU A 52 -2.12 4.44 24.82
N ALA A 53 -2.38 5.74 24.95
CA ALA A 53 -1.40 6.78 24.68
C ALA A 53 -0.12 6.53 25.48
N LYS A 54 0.99 6.28 24.78
CA LYS A 54 2.27 5.96 25.40
C LYS A 54 2.87 7.21 26.02
N GLU A 55 3.20 7.14 27.31
CA GLU A 55 3.96 8.17 27.98
C GLU A 55 5.45 7.84 27.87
N ILE A 56 6.22 8.72 27.22
CA ILE A 56 7.66 8.56 27.04
C ILE A 56 8.33 9.82 27.58
N MET A 57 9.17 9.67 28.62
CA MET A 57 9.99 10.76 29.17
C MET A 57 9.20 12.06 29.47
N GLY A 58 7.96 11.95 29.97
CA GLY A 58 7.11 13.10 30.29
C GLY A 58 6.38 13.71 29.08
N PHE A 59 6.30 12.99 27.97
CA PHE A 59 5.48 13.32 26.81
C PHE A 59 4.38 12.28 26.62
N LYS A 60 3.14 12.73 26.55
CA LYS A 60 2.00 11.93 26.11
C LYS A 60 1.88 12.02 24.60
N ILE A 61 2.00 10.89 23.92
CA ILE A 61 1.94 10.79 22.45
C ILE A 61 0.56 10.25 22.04
N SER A 62 -0.06 10.87 21.04
CA SER A 62 -1.31 10.40 20.43
C SER A 62 -1.06 9.27 19.46
N ARG A 63 -2.15 8.71 18.92
CA ARG A 63 -2.09 7.74 17.83
C ARG A 63 -1.43 8.33 16.60
N GLU A 64 -0.79 7.46 15.81
CA GLU A 64 -0.35 7.79 14.47
C GLU A 64 -1.56 8.09 13.58
N MET A 65 -1.44 9.16 12.81
CA MET A 65 -2.38 9.58 11.79
C MET A 65 -1.67 9.67 10.46
N MET A 66 -2.13 8.89 9.50
CA MET A 66 -1.69 8.91 8.12
C MET A 66 -2.65 9.72 7.26
N THR A 67 -2.10 10.58 6.40
CA THR A 67 -2.88 11.35 5.43
C THR A 67 -2.29 11.33 4.01
N GLY A 68 -3.09 11.75 3.04
CA GLY A 68 -2.71 11.88 1.62
C GLY A 68 -3.18 10.71 0.72
N LEU A 69 -3.64 9.61 1.29
CA LEU A 69 -4.07 8.42 0.51
C LEU A 69 -5.35 8.62 -0.31
N GLY A 70 -6.24 9.53 0.08
CA GLY A 70 -7.44 9.84 -0.69
C GLY A 70 -7.18 10.77 -1.87
N SER A 71 -5.95 11.29 -2.01
CA SER A 71 -5.50 12.03 -3.21
C SER A 71 -4.96 11.09 -4.31
N LEU A 72 -5.02 9.77 -4.10
CA LEU A 72 -4.50 8.80 -5.04
C LEU A 72 -5.38 8.67 -6.28
N TRP A 73 -4.76 8.75 -7.45
CA TRP A 73 -5.41 8.52 -8.73
C TRP A 73 -4.62 7.54 -9.59
N ALA A 74 -5.33 6.67 -10.31
CA ALA A 74 -4.72 5.64 -11.15
C ALA A 74 -4.40 6.15 -12.55
N TYR A 75 -3.22 5.78 -13.04
CA TYR A 75 -2.86 5.91 -14.44
C TYR A 75 -3.17 4.59 -15.17
N GLN A 76 -3.94 4.68 -16.25
CA GLN A 76 -4.18 3.55 -17.15
C GLN A 76 -3.03 3.39 -18.15
N PRO A 77 -2.69 2.15 -18.56
CA PRO A 77 -3.37 0.88 -18.24
C PRO A 77 -2.86 0.19 -16.97
N TYR A 78 -3.65 -0.76 -16.45
CA TYR A 78 -3.20 -1.75 -15.45
C TYR A 78 -2.81 -3.07 -16.14
N ASN A 79 -1.99 -3.87 -15.46
CA ASN A 79 -1.58 -5.20 -15.91
C ASN A 79 -2.22 -6.28 -15.05
N THR A 80 -2.66 -7.38 -15.66
CA THR A 80 -3.14 -8.57 -14.95
C THR A 80 -2.15 -9.71 -15.12
N PHE A 81 -1.93 -10.50 -14.08
CA PHE A 81 -1.10 -11.69 -14.15
C PHE A 81 -1.52 -12.75 -13.14
N CYS A 82 -1.21 -14.01 -13.44
CA CYS A 82 -1.62 -15.17 -12.67
C CYS A 82 -0.44 -15.73 -11.87
N VAL A 83 -0.63 -15.90 -10.55
CA VAL A 83 0.35 -16.58 -9.69
C VAL A 83 -0.40 -17.51 -8.74
N ASN A 84 -0.01 -18.79 -8.70
CA ASN A 84 -0.58 -19.79 -7.80
C ASN A 84 -2.13 -19.80 -7.82
N ASN A 85 -2.73 -19.84 -9.02
CA ASN A 85 -4.18 -19.87 -9.18
C ASN A 85 -4.92 -18.59 -8.71
N GLN A 86 -4.20 -17.49 -8.51
CA GLN A 86 -4.76 -16.20 -8.12
C GLN A 86 -4.44 -15.15 -9.18
N THR A 87 -5.46 -14.35 -9.52
CA THR A 87 -5.30 -13.21 -10.43
C THR A 87 -4.85 -12.00 -9.62
N PHE A 88 -3.69 -11.46 -9.99
CA PHE A 88 -3.16 -10.21 -9.47
C PHE A 88 -3.35 -9.10 -10.50
N ILE A 89 -3.66 -7.91 -10.01
CA ILE A 89 -3.82 -6.70 -10.81
C ILE A 89 -2.81 -5.68 -10.33
N GLU A 90 -1.96 -5.18 -11.22
CA GLU A 90 -0.95 -4.18 -10.90
C GLU A 90 -1.22 -2.88 -11.66
N THR A 91 -1.28 -1.78 -10.93
CA THR A 91 -1.55 -0.45 -11.49
C THR A 91 -0.58 0.56 -10.92
N THR A 92 -0.24 1.55 -11.75
CA THR A 92 0.54 2.71 -11.29
C THR A 92 -0.45 3.78 -10.84
N VAL A 93 -0.22 4.33 -9.65
CA VAL A 93 -0.99 5.45 -9.12
C VAL A 93 -0.06 6.59 -8.71
N PHE A 94 -0.64 7.76 -8.64
CA PHE A 94 0.02 9.02 -8.31
C PHE A 94 -0.73 9.66 -7.14
N ALA A 95 -0.02 10.39 -6.29
CA ALA A 95 -0.61 11.16 -5.21
C ALA A 95 -0.51 12.66 -5.56
N ASP A 96 -1.63 13.37 -5.53
CA ASP A 96 -1.61 14.84 -5.68
C ASP A 96 -1.09 15.51 -4.40
N ASP A 97 -1.43 14.95 -3.24
CA ASP A 97 -0.98 15.42 -1.94
C ASP A 97 0.19 14.56 -1.40
N PRO A 98 1.15 15.17 -0.67
CA PRO A 98 2.18 14.41 0.02
C PRO A 98 1.59 13.43 1.03
N LEU A 99 2.15 12.21 1.06
CA LEU A 99 1.81 11.25 2.10
C LEU A 99 2.43 11.71 3.41
N THR A 100 1.63 11.75 4.46
CA THR A 100 2.06 12.25 5.77
C THR A 100 1.76 11.20 6.83
N LEU A 101 2.69 10.98 7.76
CA LEU A 101 2.49 10.17 8.96
C LEU A 101 2.86 11.03 10.15
N SER A 102 1.94 11.19 11.11
CA SER A 102 2.10 12.16 12.19
C SER A 102 1.54 11.67 13.52
N VAL A 103 2.08 12.21 14.61
CA VAL A 103 1.61 12.02 15.98
C VAL A 103 1.51 13.38 16.66
N ASN A 104 0.45 13.59 17.43
CA ASN A 104 0.36 14.74 18.33
C ASN A 104 1.05 14.39 19.65
N TRP A 105 1.72 15.36 20.25
CA TRP A 105 2.37 15.20 21.55
C TRP A 105 1.93 16.28 22.52
N LYS A 106 1.95 15.95 23.82
CA LYS A 106 1.74 16.87 24.92
C LYS A 106 2.78 16.63 26.00
N SER A 107 3.51 17.66 26.41
CA SER A 107 4.44 17.57 27.55
C SER A 107 3.70 17.68 28.88
N CYS A 108 4.32 17.18 29.96
CA CYS A 108 3.85 17.42 31.33
C CYS A 108 3.78 18.91 31.69
N THR A 109 4.63 19.74 31.08
CA THR A 109 4.64 21.21 31.25
C THR A 109 3.48 21.91 30.53
N GLY A 110 2.66 21.17 29.78
CA GLY A 110 1.47 21.68 29.11
C GLY A 110 1.67 22.10 27.65
N SER A 111 2.90 22.09 27.14
CA SER A 111 3.20 22.32 25.72
C SER A 111 2.59 21.22 24.85
N ARG A 112 2.18 21.59 23.64
CA ARG A 112 1.56 20.67 22.68
C ARG A 112 2.13 20.93 21.29
N GLY A 113 2.17 19.89 20.49
CA GLY A 113 2.56 20.02 19.10
C GLY A 113 2.29 18.75 18.32
N THR A 114 2.79 18.75 17.09
CA THR A 114 2.72 17.61 16.16
C THR A 114 4.13 17.30 15.69
N LEU A 115 4.47 16.03 15.64
CA LEU A 115 5.69 15.52 15.03
C LEU A 115 5.25 14.55 13.93
N GLY A 116 5.86 14.66 12.76
CA GLY A 116 5.58 13.72 11.71
C GLY A 116 6.66 13.67 10.65
N THR A 117 6.44 12.77 9.71
CA THR A 117 7.19 12.69 8.47
C THR A 117 6.23 12.86 7.29
N LYS A 118 6.73 13.42 6.20
CA LYS A 118 6.02 13.47 4.92
C LYS A 118 6.93 13.10 3.78
N VAL A 119 6.35 12.60 2.69
CA VAL A 119 7.02 12.25 1.46
C VAL A 119 6.13 12.57 0.26
N THR A 120 6.72 13.08 -0.81
CA THR A 120 6.03 13.26 -2.09
C THR A 120 6.03 11.92 -2.81
N ALA A 121 4.85 11.37 -3.07
CA ALA A 121 4.69 10.08 -3.73
C ALA A 121 4.36 10.26 -5.21
N GLU A 122 5.40 10.59 -5.99
CA GLU A 122 5.25 10.85 -7.42
C GLU A 122 4.92 9.61 -8.24
N LYS A 123 5.28 8.42 -7.75
CA LYS A 123 4.86 7.17 -8.38
C LYS A 123 4.75 6.05 -7.36
N LEU A 124 3.55 5.53 -7.21
CA LEU A 124 3.27 4.35 -6.42
C LEU A 124 2.81 3.21 -7.33
N ARG A 125 3.16 1.99 -6.95
CA ARG A 125 2.69 0.78 -7.60
C ARG A 125 1.79 0.01 -6.66
N LEU A 126 0.52 -0.08 -7.02
CA LEU A 126 -0.47 -0.84 -6.26
C LEU A 126 -0.64 -2.20 -6.90
N ARG A 127 -0.70 -3.21 -6.05
CA ARG A 127 -1.07 -4.56 -6.44
C ARG A 127 -2.32 -4.96 -5.69
N PHE A 128 -3.30 -5.43 -6.43
CA PHE A 128 -4.52 -6.02 -5.93
C PHE A 128 -4.52 -7.52 -6.21
N VAL A 129 -5.28 -8.26 -5.42
CA VAL A 129 -5.64 -9.65 -5.68
C VAL A 129 -7.14 -9.70 -5.97
N SER A 130 -7.53 -10.41 -7.03
CA SER A 130 -8.94 -10.64 -7.31
C SER A 130 -9.53 -11.62 -6.29
N LYS A 131 -10.68 -11.26 -5.74
CA LYS A 131 -11.46 -12.07 -4.79
C LYS A 131 -12.91 -12.15 -5.27
N PRO A 132 -13.15 -12.75 -6.45
CA PRO A 132 -14.46 -12.74 -7.06
C PRO A 132 -15.47 -13.47 -6.16
N THR A 133 -16.66 -12.90 -6.01
CA THR A 133 -17.82 -13.58 -5.43
C THR A 133 -18.86 -13.83 -6.53
N PRO A 134 -19.85 -14.73 -6.33
CA PRO A 134 -20.93 -14.93 -7.29
C PRO A 134 -21.68 -13.63 -7.62
N GLU A 135 -21.78 -12.71 -6.66
CA GLU A 135 -22.46 -11.43 -6.79
C GLU A 135 -21.56 -10.32 -7.39
N GLU A 136 -20.25 -10.37 -7.10
CA GLU A 136 -19.28 -9.35 -7.50
C GLU A 136 -18.03 -10.00 -8.14
N PRO A 137 -18.08 -10.33 -9.44
CA PRO A 137 -16.99 -11.04 -10.13
C PRO A 137 -15.73 -10.17 -10.30
N THR A 138 -15.85 -8.86 -10.15
CA THR A 138 -14.74 -7.90 -10.26
C THR A 138 -14.21 -7.44 -8.90
N SER A 139 -14.57 -8.13 -7.82
CA SER A 139 -14.11 -7.78 -6.47
C SER A 139 -12.60 -7.93 -6.34
N ILE A 140 -11.97 -6.92 -5.75
CA ILE A 140 -10.52 -6.81 -5.57
C ILE A 140 -10.19 -6.43 -4.13
N MET A 141 -9.04 -6.92 -3.66
CA MET A 141 -8.48 -6.56 -2.37
C MET A 141 -7.07 -6.02 -2.57
N LEU A 142 -6.74 -4.91 -1.93
CA LEU A 142 -5.38 -4.38 -1.95
C LEU A 142 -4.44 -5.38 -1.29
N TYR A 143 -3.41 -5.80 -2.02
CA TYR A 143 -2.40 -6.73 -1.56
C TYR A 143 -1.13 -6.00 -1.10
N PHE A 144 -0.71 -4.98 -1.85
CA PHE A 144 0.58 -4.34 -1.65
C PHE A 144 0.66 -2.95 -2.28
N ILE A 145 1.42 -2.04 -1.66
CA ILE A 145 1.79 -0.72 -2.19
C ILE A 145 3.32 -0.61 -2.22
N ALA A 146 3.89 -0.28 -3.38
CA ALA A 146 5.30 0.03 -3.55
C ALA A 146 5.51 1.52 -3.81
N GLY A 147 6.40 2.17 -3.06
CA GLY A 147 6.93 3.48 -3.42
C GLY A 147 7.99 3.35 -4.51
N GLU A 148 7.64 3.54 -5.77
CA GLU A 148 8.60 3.47 -6.88
C GLU A 148 9.43 4.74 -6.99
N ARG A 149 8.76 5.90 -6.88
CA ARG A 149 9.40 7.21 -6.86
C ARG A 149 8.86 8.01 -5.68
N LEU A 150 9.72 8.17 -4.69
CA LEU A 150 9.47 8.92 -3.47
C LEU A 150 10.48 10.05 -3.41
N GLU A 151 9.99 11.28 -3.23
CA GLU A 151 10.82 12.48 -3.20
C GLU A 151 10.50 13.32 -1.96
N ASP A 152 11.39 14.27 -1.63
CA ASP A 152 11.21 15.25 -0.55
C ASP A 152 10.84 14.65 0.82
N ALA A 153 11.36 13.46 1.10
CA ALA A 153 11.18 12.78 2.38
C ALA A 153 11.76 13.63 3.52
N ARG A 154 10.91 14.11 4.43
CA ARG A 154 11.32 15.02 5.51
C ARG A 154 10.54 14.83 6.79
N LEU A 155 11.14 15.21 7.91
CA LEU A 155 10.42 15.42 9.16
C LEU A 155 9.77 16.81 9.14
N PHE A 156 8.67 16.94 9.87
CA PHE A 156 8.09 18.22 10.20
C PHE A 156 7.63 18.23 11.65
N THR A 157 7.64 19.41 12.24
CA THR A 157 7.07 19.63 13.55
C THR A 157 6.29 20.91 13.61
N GLU A 158 5.19 20.89 14.36
CA GLU A 158 4.32 22.02 14.61
C GLU A 158 4.16 22.21 16.12
N GLY A 159 4.00 23.46 16.57
CA GLY A 159 3.77 23.77 18.00
C GLY A 159 4.99 23.58 18.92
N VAL A 160 6.18 23.26 18.39
CA VAL A 160 7.40 23.08 19.19
C VAL A 160 7.88 24.44 19.73
N PRO A 161 8.14 24.57 21.04
CA PRO A 161 8.76 25.76 21.62
C PRO A 161 10.10 26.06 20.94
N SER A 162 10.44 27.34 20.76
CA SER A 162 11.63 27.79 20.03
C SER A 162 12.93 27.09 20.48
N GLY A 163 13.08 26.80 21.77
CA GLY A 163 14.25 26.10 22.32
C GLY A 163 14.39 24.62 21.91
N LEU A 164 13.30 23.93 21.58
CA LEU A 164 13.33 22.53 21.12
C LEU A 164 13.44 22.42 19.59
N ARG A 165 13.19 23.51 18.86
CA ARG A 165 13.19 23.53 17.40
C ARG A 165 14.57 23.20 16.82
N GLN A 166 15.64 23.75 17.40
CA GLN A 166 17.02 23.45 16.97
C GLN A 166 17.38 21.97 17.13
N PHE A 167 16.91 21.31 18.20
CA PHE A 167 17.18 19.88 18.41
C PHE A 167 16.45 19.01 17.37
N VAL A 168 15.19 19.35 17.08
CA VAL A 168 14.40 18.69 16.03
C VAL A 168 15.03 18.89 14.66
N ASP A 169 15.51 20.09 14.34
CA ASP A 169 16.13 20.39 13.05
C ASP A 169 17.41 19.54 12.85
N VAL A 170 18.24 19.39 13.88
CA VAL A 170 19.44 18.54 13.84
C VAL A 170 19.08 17.07 13.65
N ILE A 171 18.10 16.56 14.41
CA ILE A 171 17.62 15.17 14.24
C ILE A 171 17.05 14.96 12.85
N SER A 172 16.36 15.95 12.29
CA SER A 172 15.79 15.87 10.95
C SER A 172 16.87 15.66 9.89
N VAL A 173 17.98 16.39 9.96
CA VAL A 173 19.12 16.23 9.02
C VAL A 173 19.74 14.83 9.14
N VAL A 174 19.90 14.32 10.36
CA VAL A 174 20.50 12.99 10.59
C VAL A 174 19.54 11.86 10.20
N ALA A 175 18.24 12.05 10.42
CA ALA A 175 17.23 11.06 10.14
C ALA A 175 16.87 10.98 8.65
N MET A 176 17.06 12.05 7.86
CA MET A 176 16.69 12.14 6.43
C MET A 176 16.98 10.89 5.60
N PRO A 177 18.20 10.33 5.54
CA PRO A 177 18.47 9.12 4.75
C PRO A 177 17.68 7.88 5.23
N HIS A 178 17.26 7.86 6.49
CA HIS A 178 16.43 6.79 7.05
C HIS A 178 14.94 7.00 6.81
N ILE A 179 14.48 8.23 6.58
CA ILE A 179 13.07 8.55 6.37
C ILE A 179 12.57 7.95 5.04
N GLU A 180 13.35 8.06 3.98
CA GLU A 180 12.96 7.47 2.69
C GLU A 180 12.87 5.94 2.78
N ILE A 181 13.86 5.31 3.43
CA ILE A 181 13.86 3.85 3.69
C ILE A 181 12.64 3.48 4.54
N PHE A 182 12.35 4.26 5.57
CA PHE A 182 11.17 4.10 6.40
C PHE A 182 9.89 4.12 5.55
N TRP A 183 9.71 5.13 4.69
CA TRP A 183 8.52 5.24 3.84
C TRP A 183 8.37 4.05 2.87
N ARG A 184 9.46 3.61 2.23
CA ARG A 184 9.41 2.43 1.35
C ARG A 184 8.95 1.18 2.09
N ARG A 185 9.40 0.97 3.33
CA ARG A 185 8.98 -0.16 4.18
C ARG A 185 7.55 0.02 4.69
N PHE A 186 7.21 1.22 5.17
CA PHE A 186 5.90 1.53 5.71
C PHE A 186 4.79 1.39 4.67
N LEU A 187 5.01 1.86 3.44
CA LEU A 187 4.07 1.66 2.33
C LEU A 187 3.88 0.17 2.00
N ARG A 188 4.98 -0.60 2.04
CA ARG A 188 4.98 -2.03 1.70
C ARG A 188 4.21 -2.87 2.71
N GLU A 189 4.44 -2.64 3.98
CA GLU A 189 4.02 -3.54 5.05
C GLU A 189 2.93 -2.91 5.93
N GLY A 190 3.08 -1.63 6.26
CA GLY A 190 2.20 -0.91 7.16
C GLY A 190 0.86 -0.58 6.53
N VAL A 191 0.84 0.12 5.38
CA VAL A 191 -0.42 0.63 4.80
C VAL A 191 -1.45 -0.46 4.50
N PRO A 192 -1.08 -1.63 3.92
CA PRO A 192 -2.03 -2.73 3.77
C PRO A 192 -2.59 -3.23 5.12
N HIS A 193 -1.77 -3.25 6.17
CA HIS A 193 -2.22 -3.63 7.51
C HIS A 193 -3.30 -2.67 8.04
N PHE A 194 -3.04 -1.36 7.97
CA PHE A 194 -4.00 -0.33 8.39
C PHE A 194 -5.32 -0.39 7.60
N LEU A 195 -5.24 -0.51 6.27
CA LEU A 195 -6.43 -0.53 5.40
C LEU A 195 -7.27 -1.79 5.58
N ASN A 196 -6.63 -2.95 5.77
CA ASN A 196 -7.36 -4.19 6.02
C ASN A 196 -8.03 -4.20 7.40
N PHE A 197 -7.42 -3.56 8.40
CA PHE A 197 -8.04 -3.40 9.72
C PHE A 197 -9.31 -2.54 9.66
N GLN A 198 -9.29 -1.40 8.95
CA GLN A 198 -10.47 -0.55 8.77
C GLN A 198 -11.61 -1.26 8.03
N ASN A 199 -11.32 -2.07 7.01
CA ASN A 199 -12.34 -2.81 6.27
C ASN A 199 -12.94 -4.01 7.04
N SER A 200 -12.38 -4.34 8.21
CA SER A 200 -12.84 -5.44 9.09
C SER A 200 -13.70 -4.96 10.26
N ILE A 201 -13.87 -3.64 10.42
CA ILE A 201 -14.75 -2.96 11.40
C ILE A 201 -16.00 -2.50 10.68
#